data_AF-A0AAW1ZDM0-F1
#
_entry.id   AF-A0AAW1ZDM0-F1
#
_cell.length_a   1.000
_cell.length_b   1.000
_cell.length_c   1.000
_cell.angle_alpha   90.00
_cell.angle_beta   90.00
_cell.angle_gamma   90.00
#
_symmetry.space_group_name_H-M   'P 1'
#
loop_
_entity.id
_entity.type
_entity.pdbx_description
1 polymer ?
#
loop_
_entity_poly.entity_id
_entity_poly.type
_entity_poly.pdbx_seq_one_letter_code
_entity_poly.pdbx_strand_id
1 'polypeptide(L)'
;MFAMDCNRNYNHFQHTPLLLLSFLEQKGCQNSELANHNYIEIEEELQTDGHSSSVTYRDFLNDLQNQVQPQLPVDDEEARAAREMAAELIRIADLLEQRVLFQAAETLTKKLDTCPEQFWVRHLSDGVQGLLRQVAEAKEFKKELVEMAFTFVLMKTVCERVPQFLFRLYGSVVQYFGSR
;
A
#
# COMPACT_ATOMS: atom_id res chain seq x y z
N MET A 1 21.95 8.25 34.14
CA MET A 1 20.74 7.47 33.85
C MET A 1 19.58 8.44 33.75
N PHE A 2 19.18 8.81 32.55
CA PHE A 2 17.81 8.94 32.06
C PHE A 2 17.88 9.32 30.58
N ALA A 3 16.94 8.74 29.83
CA ALA A 3 16.87 8.51 28.40
C ALA A 3 17.45 9.59 27.48
N MET A 4 18.21 9.13 26.48
CA MET A 4 18.30 9.82 25.19
C MET A 4 16.89 9.86 24.61
N ASP A 5 16.25 11.01 24.66
CA ASP A 5 15.08 11.29 23.84
C ASP A 5 15.54 11.29 22.38
N CYS A 6 15.38 10.14 21.73
CA CYS A 6 15.48 10.02 20.29
C CYS A 6 14.34 10.84 19.69
N ASN A 7 14.62 12.12 19.48
CA ASN A 7 13.95 12.99 18.54
C ASN A 7 14.09 12.37 17.15
N ARG A 8 13.26 11.35 16.86
CA ARG A 8 13.14 10.70 15.56
C ARG A 8 12.40 11.70 14.67
N ASN A 9 13.20 12.59 14.09
CA ASN A 9 12.80 13.57 13.11
C ASN A 9 12.09 12.83 11.98
N TYR A 10 10.78 13.03 11.88
CA TYR A 10 9.92 12.39 10.89
C TYR A 10 10.22 12.98 9.51
N ASN A 11 11.09 12.32 8.75
CA ASN A 11 11.13 12.39 7.28
C ASN A 11 9.87 11.71 6.72
N HIS A 12 8.71 12.31 6.99
CA HIS A 12 7.44 11.64 7.25
C HIS A 12 6.82 10.88 6.05
N PHE A 13 7.26 11.11 4.82
CA PHE A 13 6.60 10.52 3.63
C PHE A 13 7.53 9.95 2.54
N GLN A 14 8.86 10.08 2.66
CA GLN A 14 9.79 9.58 1.64
C GLN A 14 9.80 8.05 1.49
N HIS A 15 9.32 7.34 2.52
CA HIS A 15 9.27 5.87 2.54
C HIS A 15 7.86 5.31 2.35
N THR A 16 6.88 6.12 1.93
CA THR A 16 5.50 5.65 1.68
C THR A 16 5.46 4.43 0.73
N PRO A 17 6.24 4.39 -0.36
CA PRO A 17 6.42 3.18 -1.19
C PRO A 17 6.83 1.95 -0.37
N LEU A 18 7.96 2.00 0.32
CA LEU A 18 8.53 0.88 1.06
C LEU A 18 7.62 0.40 2.20
N LEU A 19 6.95 1.34 2.87
CA LEU A 19 5.98 1.06 3.94
C LEU A 19 4.73 0.36 3.40
N LEU A 20 4.17 0.84 2.29
CA LEU A 20 3.00 0.23 1.65
C LEU A 20 3.32 -1.19 1.18
N LEU A 21 4.48 -1.41 0.57
CA LEU A 21 4.92 -2.74 0.14
C LEU A 21 5.09 -3.67 1.34
N SER A 22 5.76 -3.21 2.40
CA SER A 22 5.94 -3.97 3.65
C SER A 22 4.60 -4.33 4.30
N PHE A 23 3.64 -3.40 4.29
CA PHE A 23 2.28 -3.62 4.79
C PHE A 23 1.55 -4.68 3.98
N LEU A 24 1.55 -4.58 2.65
CA LEU A 24 0.83 -5.52 1.78
C LEU A 24 1.45 -6.93 1.85
N GLU A 25 2.78 -7.04 1.97
CA GLU A 25 3.47 -8.30 2.19
C GLU A 25 3.03 -8.98 3.50
N GLN A 26 3.06 -8.24 4.62
CA GLN A 26 2.69 -8.79 5.92
C GLN A 26 1.19 -9.10 6.04
N LYS A 27 0.32 -8.36 5.35
CA LYS A 27 -1.15 -8.59 5.37
C LYS A 27 -1.65 -9.65 4.39
N GLY A 28 -0.82 -10.16 3.49
CA GLY A 28 -1.19 -11.21 2.52
C GLY A 28 -2.24 -10.77 1.51
N CYS A 29 -1.91 -9.81 0.64
CA CYS A 29 -2.78 -9.37 -0.46
C CYS A 29 -3.05 -10.49 -1.49
N GLN A 30 -4.31 -10.76 -1.83
CA GLN A 30 -4.72 -11.89 -2.70
C GLN A 30 -5.01 -11.50 -4.17
N ASN A 31 -4.71 -10.27 -4.57
CA ASN A 31 -5.07 -9.75 -5.89
C ASN A 31 -4.33 -10.50 -7.03
N SER A 32 -5.07 -10.99 -8.03
CA SER A 32 -4.58 -11.82 -9.13
C SER A 32 -4.02 -11.07 -10.35
N GLU A 33 -4.26 -9.77 -10.55
CA GLU A 33 -3.53 -9.05 -11.63
C GLU A 33 -2.10 -8.71 -11.23
N LEU A 34 -1.78 -8.73 -9.94
CA LEU A 34 -0.40 -8.86 -9.45
C LEU A 34 0.23 -10.22 -9.80
N ALA A 35 -0.59 -11.24 -10.09
CA ALA A 35 -0.13 -12.57 -10.51
C ALA A 35 -0.13 -12.75 -12.04
N ASN A 36 -0.92 -11.97 -12.79
CA ASN A 36 -1.14 -12.15 -14.23
C ASN A 36 -0.53 -11.07 -15.15
N HIS A 37 -0.02 -9.94 -14.64
CA HIS A 37 0.77 -9.00 -15.45
C HIS A 37 2.21 -9.48 -15.75
N ASN A 38 2.42 -10.80 -15.76
CA ASN A 38 3.67 -11.46 -16.15
C ASN A 38 3.56 -12.12 -17.54
N TYR A 39 2.51 -11.80 -18.30
CA TYR A 39 2.35 -12.28 -19.67
C TYR A 39 1.77 -11.15 -20.53
N ILE A 40 2.45 -10.88 -21.66
CA ILE A 40 2.19 -9.83 -22.67
C ILE A 40 2.85 -8.49 -22.25
N GLU A 41 3.97 -8.01 -22.80
CA GLU A 41 4.50 -8.12 -24.18
C GLU A 41 5.99 -7.69 -24.17
N ILE A 42 6.93 -8.61 -24.32
CA ILE A 42 8.21 -8.32 -24.97
C ILE A 42 8.37 -9.40 -26.02
N GLU A 43 7.70 -9.18 -27.14
CA GLU A 43 7.95 -9.92 -28.37
C GLU A 43 9.26 -9.38 -28.97
N GLU A 44 10.40 -9.90 -28.51
CA GLU A 44 11.60 -9.93 -29.33
C GLU A 44 12.45 -11.14 -28.93
N GLU A 45 12.29 -12.20 -29.73
CA GLU A 45 13.26 -13.26 -30.01
C GLU A 45 14.25 -13.65 -28.90
N LEU A 46 13.91 -14.69 -28.12
CA LEU A 46 14.80 -15.84 -27.92
C LEU A 46 14.06 -17.00 -27.24
N GLN A 47 14.05 -18.15 -27.90
CA GLN A 47 13.64 -19.41 -27.29
C GLN A 47 14.67 -19.83 -26.24
N THR A 48 14.25 -20.00 -24.99
CA THR A 48 14.90 -20.94 -24.06
C THR A 48 13.85 -21.73 -23.28
N ASP A 49 14.25 -22.95 -22.96
CA ASP A 49 13.55 -24.07 -22.34
C ASP A 49 12.50 -23.77 -21.25
N GLY A 50 11.47 -24.62 -21.25
CA GLY A 50 10.37 -24.55 -20.33
C GLY A 50 10.78 -24.87 -18.89
N HIS A 51 10.62 -23.89 -18.02
CA HIS A 51 10.32 -24.10 -16.61
C HIS A 51 9.08 -23.30 -16.27
N SER A 52 8.03 -23.96 -15.76
CA SER A 52 6.90 -23.27 -15.14
C SER A 52 7.40 -22.54 -13.89
N SER A 53 7.78 -21.28 -14.06
CA SER A 53 8.21 -20.41 -12.98
C SER A 53 6.99 -19.87 -12.24
N SER A 54 6.62 -20.57 -11.16
CA SER A 54 5.76 -20.03 -10.10
C SER A 54 6.53 -18.91 -9.39
N VAL A 55 6.52 -17.70 -9.97
CA VAL A 55 7.11 -16.50 -9.36
C VAL A 55 6.25 -16.10 -8.17
N THR A 56 6.86 -16.01 -6.98
CA THR A 56 6.15 -15.73 -5.74
C THR A 56 5.93 -14.22 -5.64
N TYR A 57 4.84 -13.76 -5.00
CA TYR A 57 4.54 -12.35 -4.72
C TYR A 57 5.76 -11.51 -4.24
N ARG A 58 6.72 -12.14 -3.56
CA ARG A 58 8.00 -11.55 -3.15
C ARG A 58 8.88 -11.07 -4.30
N ASP A 59 8.93 -11.79 -5.40
CA ASP A 59 9.81 -11.48 -6.54
C ASP A 59 9.25 -10.30 -7.36
N PHE A 60 7.92 -10.16 -7.42
CA PHE A 60 7.26 -8.99 -8.03
C PHE A 60 7.39 -7.73 -7.17
N LEU A 61 7.28 -7.87 -5.83
CA LEU A 61 7.59 -6.76 -4.94
C LEU A 61 9.02 -6.28 -5.10
N ASN A 62 9.97 -7.21 -5.27
CA ASN A 62 11.36 -6.87 -5.61
C ASN A 62 11.45 -6.13 -6.95
N ASP A 63 10.68 -6.51 -7.97
CA ASP A 63 10.74 -5.86 -9.28
C ASP A 63 10.06 -4.47 -9.31
N LEU A 64 8.96 -4.27 -8.58
CA LEU A 64 8.40 -2.92 -8.36
C LEU A 64 9.39 -2.05 -7.56
N GLN A 65 10.10 -2.65 -6.60
CA GLN A 65 11.23 -2.02 -5.94
C GLN A 65 12.32 -1.66 -6.95
N ASN A 66 12.60 -2.49 -7.96
CA ASN A 66 13.66 -2.28 -8.95
C ASN A 66 13.26 -1.27 -10.04
N GLN A 67 12.01 -1.27 -10.51
CA GLN A 67 11.52 -0.34 -11.54
C GLN A 67 11.35 1.10 -11.02
N VAL A 68 11.27 1.28 -9.70
CA VAL A 68 11.23 2.61 -9.04
C VAL A 68 12.56 2.96 -8.34
N GLN A 69 13.56 2.06 -8.34
CA GLN A 69 14.87 2.36 -7.76
C GLN A 69 15.87 2.89 -8.80
N PRO A 70 16.27 4.18 -8.72
CA PRO A 70 17.65 4.51 -8.99
C PRO A 70 18.47 3.87 -7.86
N GLN A 71 19.04 2.67 -8.09
CA GLN A 71 20.02 1.95 -7.26
C GLN A 71 20.42 2.64 -5.94
N LEU A 72 19.53 2.67 -4.95
CA LEU A 72 19.86 3.18 -3.64
C LEU A 72 20.10 1.94 -2.77
N PRO A 73 21.29 1.76 -2.19
CA PRO A 73 21.49 0.74 -1.17
C PRO A 73 20.55 1.09 -0.01
N VAL A 74 19.37 0.47 0.02
CA VAL A 74 18.44 0.61 1.14
C VAL A 74 19.17 0.02 2.34
N ASP A 75 19.46 0.87 3.31
CA ASP A 75 20.10 0.46 4.55
C ASP A 75 19.24 -0.65 5.20
N ASP A 76 19.87 -1.74 5.63
CA ASP A 76 19.18 -2.85 6.32
C ASP A 76 18.38 -2.32 7.53
N GLU A 77 18.86 -1.23 8.13
CA GLU A 77 18.18 -0.51 9.20
C GLU A 77 16.86 0.14 8.74
N GLU A 78 16.85 0.74 7.55
CA GLU A 78 15.67 1.39 6.97
C GLU A 78 14.60 0.35 6.61
N ALA A 79 15.01 -0.76 6.01
CA ALA A 79 14.11 -1.87 5.71
C ALA A 79 13.51 -2.48 6.98
N ARG A 80 14.31 -2.63 8.05
CA ARG A 80 13.82 -3.09 9.36
C ARG A 80 12.83 -2.10 9.96
N ALA A 81 13.14 -0.81 9.96
CA ALA A 81 12.25 0.23 10.46
C ALA A 81 10.91 0.26 9.70
N ALA A 82 10.94 0.05 8.38
CA ALA A 82 9.74 -0.03 7.56
C ALA A 82 8.87 -1.23 7.92
N ARG A 83 9.46 -2.40 8.17
CA ARG A 83 8.73 -3.60 8.61
C ARG A 83 8.09 -3.42 9.98
N GLU A 84 8.80 -2.81 10.93
CA GLU A 84 8.28 -2.51 12.26
C GLU A 84 7.09 -1.54 12.19
N MET A 85 7.22 -0.49 11.38
CA MET A 85 6.11 0.45 11.16
C MET A 85 4.92 -0.22 10.47
N ALA A 86 5.16 -1.07 9.47
CA ALA A 86 4.10 -1.84 8.82
C ALA A 86 3.35 -2.74 9.81
N ALA A 87 4.05 -3.39 10.74
CA ALA A 87 3.42 -4.19 11.79
C ALA A 87 2.51 -3.35 12.70
N GLU A 88 2.90 -2.12 13.03
CA GLU A 88 2.07 -1.18 13.79
C GLU A 88 0.83 -0.74 12.99
N LEU A 89 1.01 -0.42 11.70
CA LEU A 89 -0.11 -0.10 10.81
C LEU A 89 -1.10 -1.27 10.70
N ILE A 90 -0.61 -2.51 10.73
CA ILE A 90 -1.44 -3.71 10.74
C ILE A 90 -2.28 -3.79 12.02
N ARG A 91 -1.68 -3.55 13.18
CA ARG A 91 -2.41 -3.52 14.45
C ARG A 91 -3.50 -2.46 14.45
N ILE A 92 -3.25 -1.30 13.86
CA ILE A 92 -4.25 -0.24 13.71
C ILE A 92 -5.33 -0.65 12.71
N ALA A 93 -4.96 -1.25 11.58
CA ALA A 93 -5.91 -1.73 10.59
C ALA A 93 -6.84 -2.82 11.12
N ASP A 94 -6.38 -3.63 12.08
CA ASP A 94 -7.18 -4.65 12.76
C ASP A 94 -8.27 -4.09 13.68
N LEU A 95 -8.25 -2.78 13.97
CA LEU A 95 -9.35 -2.09 14.67
C LEU A 95 -10.57 -1.88 13.77
N LEU A 96 -10.41 -1.96 12.44
CA LEU A 96 -11.51 -1.78 11.52
C LEU A 96 -12.42 -3.00 11.49
N GLU A 97 -13.69 -2.79 11.81
CA GLU A 97 -14.72 -3.77 11.52
C GLU A 97 -14.76 -4.08 10.02
N GLN A 98 -14.73 -5.37 9.68
CA GLN A 98 -14.73 -5.82 8.29
C GLN A 98 -15.91 -5.26 7.49
N ARG A 99 -17.08 -5.09 8.12
CA ARG A 99 -18.27 -4.53 7.46
C ARG A 99 -18.08 -3.07 7.06
N VAL A 100 -17.54 -2.25 7.96
CA VAL A 100 -17.28 -0.82 7.73
C VAL A 100 -16.23 -0.65 6.63
N LEU A 101 -15.15 -1.43 6.71
CA LEU A 101 -14.11 -1.47 5.68
C LEU A 101 -14.68 -1.90 4.33
N PHE A 102 -15.48 -2.97 4.29
CA PHE A 102 -16.04 -3.51 3.04
C PHE A 102 -16.93 -2.48 2.35
N GLN A 103 -17.78 -1.79 3.11
CA GLN A 103 -18.68 -0.75 2.61
C GLN A 103 -17.91 0.47 2.09
N ALA A 104 -16.87 0.91 2.80
CA ALA A 104 -16.00 1.99 2.36
C ALA A 104 -15.28 1.61 1.06
N ALA A 105 -14.77 0.38 0.97
CA ALA A 105 -14.12 -0.15 -0.22
C ALA A 105 -15.08 -0.22 -1.41
N GLU A 106 -16.31 -0.73 -1.26
CA GLU A 106 -17.29 -0.74 -2.35
C GLU A 106 -17.62 0.67 -2.84
N THR A 107 -17.79 1.61 -1.91
CA THR A 107 -18.10 3.00 -2.23
C THR A 107 -16.94 3.63 -3.00
N LEU A 108 -15.71 3.37 -2.57
CA LEU A 108 -14.52 3.83 -3.27
C LEU A 108 -14.42 3.19 -4.66
N THR A 109 -14.53 1.87 -4.77
CA THR A 109 -14.52 1.14 -6.06
C THR A 109 -15.49 1.74 -7.06
N LYS A 110 -16.74 1.99 -6.67
CA LYS A 110 -17.75 2.62 -7.55
C LYS A 110 -17.34 4.01 -8.02
N LYS A 111 -16.71 4.80 -7.15
CA LYS A 111 -16.21 6.15 -7.52
C LYS A 111 -15.01 6.06 -8.46
N LEU A 112 -14.07 5.15 -8.21
CA LEU A 112 -12.90 4.97 -9.06
C LEU A 112 -13.29 4.49 -10.47
N ASP A 113 -14.31 3.63 -10.57
CA ASP A 113 -14.82 3.10 -11.84
C ASP A 113 -15.57 4.15 -12.67
N THR A 114 -16.25 5.10 -12.01
CA THR A 114 -17.10 6.10 -12.69
C THR A 114 -16.43 7.45 -12.91
N CYS A 115 -15.32 7.73 -12.22
CA CYS A 115 -14.68 9.04 -12.22
C CYS A 115 -13.25 8.98 -12.81
N PRO A 116 -12.82 10.03 -13.53
CA PRO A 116 -11.44 10.14 -14.02
C PRO A 116 -10.38 10.09 -12.90
N GLU A 117 -9.20 9.58 -13.24
CA GLU A 117 -8.07 9.35 -12.33
C GLU A 117 -7.63 10.59 -11.54
N GLN A 118 -7.75 11.78 -12.13
CA GLN A 118 -7.45 13.06 -11.47
C GLN A 118 -8.26 13.32 -10.19
N PHE A 119 -9.38 12.62 -9.98
CA PHE A 119 -10.21 12.73 -8.78
C PHE A 119 -9.98 11.60 -7.78
N TRP A 120 -9.16 10.59 -8.11
CA TRP A 120 -8.97 9.40 -7.27
C TRP A 120 -8.38 9.73 -5.91
N VAL A 121 -7.40 10.64 -5.84
CA VAL A 121 -6.83 11.13 -4.56
C VAL A 121 -7.91 11.71 -3.65
N ARG A 122 -8.84 12.48 -4.22
CA ARG A 122 -9.95 13.06 -3.47
C ARG A 122 -10.90 11.97 -2.96
N HIS A 123 -11.26 11.00 -3.80
CA HIS A 123 -12.14 9.91 -3.41
C HIS A 123 -11.51 8.98 -2.37
N LEU A 124 -10.21 8.74 -2.47
CA LEU A 124 -9.43 8.04 -1.46
C LEU A 124 -9.48 8.80 -0.13
N SER A 125 -9.19 10.10 -0.15
CA SER A 125 -9.27 10.97 1.03
C SER A 125 -10.67 10.92 1.66
N ASP A 126 -11.74 11.05 0.87
CA ASP A 126 -13.12 10.95 1.36
C ASP A 126 -13.38 9.59 2.04
N GLY A 127 -12.88 8.50 1.46
CA GLY A 127 -13.00 7.15 2.01
C GLY A 127 -12.28 7.01 3.37
N VAL A 128 -11.04 7.48 3.44
CA VAL A 128 -10.23 7.48 4.68
C VAL A 128 -10.88 8.33 5.76
N GLN A 129 -11.33 9.54 5.43
CA GLN A 129 -12.05 10.40 6.37
C GLN A 129 -13.38 9.78 6.83
N GLY A 130 -14.04 9.02 5.96
CA GLY A 130 -15.19 8.21 6.32
C GLY A 130 -14.84 7.16 7.38
N LEU A 131 -13.75 6.43 7.21
CA LEU A 131 -13.28 5.42 8.17
C LEU A 131 -12.87 6.03 9.51
N LEU A 132 -12.14 7.15 9.51
CA LEU A 132 -11.74 7.86 10.73
C LEU A 132 -12.93 8.29 11.61
N ARG A 133 -14.07 8.60 10.99
CA ARG A 133 -15.28 8.98 11.73
C ARG A 133 -15.97 7.79 12.39
N GLN A 134 -15.73 6.58 11.89
CA GLN A 134 -16.41 5.36 12.35
C GLN A 134 -15.61 4.60 13.42
N VAL A 135 -14.28 4.74 13.46
CA VAL A 135 -13.43 4.01 14.41
C VAL A 135 -13.05 4.91 15.58
N ALA A 136 -13.77 4.78 16.69
CA ALA A 136 -13.51 5.57 17.89
C ALA A 136 -12.21 5.15 18.60
N GLU A 137 -11.85 3.85 18.57
CA GLU A 137 -10.62 3.33 19.18
C GLU A 137 -9.34 3.88 18.52
N ALA A 138 -9.44 4.34 17.28
CA ALA A 138 -8.28 4.86 16.56
C ALA A 138 -7.73 6.17 17.15
N LYS A 139 -8.46 6.83 18.07
CA LYS A 139 -8.00 8.06 18.76
C LYS A 139 -6.80 7.84 19.68
N GLU A 140 -6.53 6.61 20.08
CA GLU A 140 -5.38 6.25 20.92
C GLU A 140 -4.05 6.28 20.15
N PHE A 141 -4.12 6.24 18.82
CA PHE A 141 -2.97 6.20 17.93
C PHE A 141 -2.66 7.58 17.34
N LYS A 142 -1.43 7.77 16.85
CA LYS A 142 -1.06 8.97 16.11
C LYS A 142 -1.93 9.07 14.86
N LYS A 143 -2.58 10.21 14.66
CA LYS A 143 -3.48 10.47 13.53
C LYS A 143 -2.89 10.06 12.18
N GLU A 144 -1.62 10.36 11.96
CA GLU A 144 -0.89 10.03 10.74
C GLU A 144 -0.82 8.51 10.49
N LEU A 145 -0.53 7.72 11.52
CA LEU A 145 -0.47 6.25 11.44
C LEU A 145 -1.86 5.65 11.18
N VAL A 146 -2.90 6.22 11.79
CA VAL A 146 -4.28 5.80 11.53
C VAL A 146 -4.67 6.09 10.09
N GLU A 147 -4.40 7.31 9.61
CA GLU A 147 -4.66 7.69 8.23
C GLU A 147 -3.91 6.78 7.26
N MET A 148 -2.65 6.45 7.54
CA MET A 148 -1.85 5.54 6.73
C MET A 148 -2.39 4.11 6.73
N ALA A 149 -2.68 3.55 7.90
CA ALA A 149 -3.25 2.20 8.04
C ALA A 149 -4.59 2.09 7.30
N PHE A 150 -5.46 3.09 7.46
CA PHE A 150 -6.77 3.11 6.82
C PHE A 150 -6.66 3.28 5.30
N THR A 151 -5.71 4.09 4.84
CA THR A 151 -5.42 4.23 3.41
C THR A 151 -4.96 2.90 2.81
N PHE A 152 -4.02 2.23 3.46
CA PHE A 152 -3.42 0.99 2.95
C PHE A 152 -4.40 -0.17 2.96
N VAL A 153 -5.17 -0.34 4.02
CA VAL A 153 -6.17 -1.41 4.09
C VAL A 153 -7.33 -1.16 3.13
N LEU A 154 -7.70 0.10 2.90
CA LEU A 154 -8.73 0.47 1.92
C LEU A 154 -8.23 0.19 0.48
N MET A 155 -7.01 0.59 0.15
CA MET A 155 -6.36 0.26 -1.12
C MET A 155 -6.29 -1.25 -1.33
N LYS A 156 -5.79 -2.00 -0.34
CA LYS A 156 -5.73 -3.47 -0.37
C LYS A 156 -7.09 -4.06 -0.71
N THR A 157 -8.13 -3.67 0.03
CA THR A 157 -9.48 -4.23 -0.11
C THR A 157 -10.10 -3.90 -1.47
N VAL A 158 -9.87 -2.69 -2.00
CA VAL A 158 -10.31 -2.32 -3.35
C VAL A 158 -9.60 -3.19 -4.39
N CYS A 159 -8.28 -3.30 -4.30
CA CYS A 159 -7.49 -4.00 -5.30
C CYS A 159 -7.70 -5.52 -5.26
N GLU A 160 -8.06 -6.11 -4.11
CA GLU A 160 -8.46 -7.51 -4.05
C GLU A 160 -9.74 -7.83 -4.82
N ARG A 161 -10.61 -6.84 -5.04
CA ARG A 161 -11.85 -7.00 -5.82
C ARG A 161 -11.73 -6.53 -7.25
N VAL A 162 -10.99 -5.43 -7.44
CA VAL A 162 -10.77 -4.78 -8.73
C VAL A 162 -9.27 -4.63 -8.95
N PRO A 163 -8.60 -5.74 -9.29
CA PRO A 163 -7.17 -5.79 -9.53
C PRO A 163 -6.58 -4.67 -10.39
N GLN A 164 -7.30 -4.27 -11.44
CA GLN A 164 -6.89 -3.29 -12.46
C GLN A 164 -6.71 -1.87 -11.96
N PHE A 165 -7.10 -1.59 -10.72
CA PHE A 165 -6.89 -0.28 -10.09
C PHE A 165 -5.53 -0.16 -9.42
N LEU A 166 -4.79 -1.26 -9.21
CA LEU A 166 -3.63 -1.27 -8.32
C LEU A 166 -2.58 -0.21 -8.66
N PHE A 167 -2.07 -0.16 -9.89
CA PHE A 167 -0.99 0.77 -10.25
C PHE A 167 -1.43 2.24 -10.15
N ARG A 168 -2.64 2.52 -10.62
CA ARG A 168 -3.21 3.88 -10.60
C ARG A 168 -3.54 4.33 -9.18
N LEU A 169 -4.06 3.41 -8.37
CA LEU A 169 -4.38 3.68 -6.97
C LEU A 169 -3.12 3.77 -6.12
N TYR A 170 -2.08 3.00 -6.42
CA TYR A 170 -0.75 3.15 -5.82
C TYR A 170 -0.20 4.55 -6.08
N GLY A 171 -0.19 5.01 -7.34
CA GLY A 171 0.22 6.37 -7.68
C GLY A 171 -0.58 7.43 -6.93
N SER A 172 -1.90 7.23 -6.83
CA SER A 172 -2.80 8.11 -6.05
C SER A 172 -2.48 8.12 -4.55
N VAL A 173 -2.12 6.97 -3.95
CA VAL A 173 -1.73 6.86 -2.54
C VAL A 173 -0.40 7.56 -2.28
N VAL A 174 0.59 7.35 -3.15
CA VAL A 174 1.88 8.04 -3.05
C VAL A 174 1.69 9.56 -3.19
N GLN A 175 0.84 10.01 -4.12
CA GLN A 175 0.49 11.43 -4.27
C GLN A 175 -0.28 11.97 -3.07
N TYR A 176 -1.19 11.20 -2.49
CA TYR A 176 -1.98 11.59 -1.31
C TYR A 176 -1.09 11.92 -0.10
N PHE A 177 -0.03 11.14 0.10
CA PHE A 177 0.93 11.37 1.17
C PHE A 177 2.01 12.39 0.80
N GLY A 178 2.44 12.46 -0.46
CA GLY A 178 3.42 13.46 -0.91
C GLY A 178 2.90 14.90 -1.04
N SER A 179 1.58 15.11 -0.98
CA SER A 179 0.94 16.44 -1.03
C SER A 179 0.60 17.04 0.34
N ARG A 180 1.03 16.38 1.42
CA ARG A 180 0.82 16.79 2.82
C ARG A 180 2.15 17.14 3.48
#